data_AF-A0AAP9SHG4-F1
#
_entry.id   AF-A0AAP9SHG4-F1
#
_cell.length_a   1.000
_cell.length_b   1.000
_cell.length_c   1.000
_cell.angle_alpha   90.00
_cell.angle_beta   90.00
_cell.angle_gamma   90.00
#
_symmetry.space_group_name_H-M   'P 1'
#
loop_
_entity.id
_entity.type
_entity.pdbx_description
1 polymer ?
#
loop_
_entity_poly.entity_id
_entity_poly.type
_entity_poly.pdbx_seq_one_letter_code
_entity_poly.pdbx_strand_id
1 'polypeptide(L)'
;MSVFENDWIMRQIEGMTDMLGKVLLHREKSEIRVEEELSDEDVKKYHRRIQALLRERKYPEAVQYLRGYFATGSMEYLKVALSAFDQLNSLSESELQEGGYTRQELYNDLEFITQQYGIHL
;
A
#
# COMPACT_ATOMS: atom_id res chain seq x y z
N MET A 1 10.09 -18.99 7.70
CA MET A 1 9.86 -17.99 8.75
C MET A 1 9.41 -18.68 10.02
N SER A 2 9.96 -18.29 11.16
CA SER A 2 9.44 -18.71 12.46
C SER A 2 8.12 -17.98 12.78
N VAL A 3 7.32 -18.53 13.68
CA VAL A 3 6.08 -17.88 14.16
C VAL A 3 6.39 -16.49 14.76
N PHE A 4 7.55 -16.34 15.40
CA PHE A 4 8.00 -15.08 15.99
C PHE A 4 8.38 -14.03 14.94
N GLU A 5 9.00 -14.44 13.83
CA GLU A 5 9.29 -13.55 12.70
C GLU A 5 8.00 -13.05 12.06
N ASN A 6 7.02 -13.93 11.87
CA ASN A 6 5.73 -13.55 11.29
C ASN A 6 4.96 -12.58 12.20
N ASP A 7 4.91 -12.84 13.51
CA ASP A 7 4.26 -11.94 14.48
C ASP A 7 4.95 -10.58 14.54
N TRP A 8 6.29 -10.55 14.47
CA TRP A 8 7.04 -9.31 14.43
C TRP A 8 6.75 -8.51 13.15
N ILE A 9 6.77 -9.15 11.98
CA ILE A 9 6.46 -8.52 10.68
C ILE A 9 5.05 -7.93 10.69
N MET A 10 4.06 -8.68 11.17
CA MET A 10 2.68 -8.21 11.23
C MET A 10 2.54 -6.95 12.09
N ARG A 11 3.21 -6.89 13.24
CA ARG A 11 3.22 -5.68 14.08
C ARG A 11 3.89 -4.48 13.41
N GLN A 12 4.96 -4.71 12.64
CA GLN A 12 5.61 -3.62 11.90
C GLN A 12 4.70 -3.10 10.79
N ILE A 13 4.07 -4.00 10.02
CA ILE A 13 3.10 -3.64 8.99
C ILE A 13 1.99 -2.81 9.63
N GLU A 14 1.35 -3.29 10.70
CA GLU A 14 0.30 -2.56 11.41
C GLU A 14 0.73 -1.14 11.82
N GLY A 15 1.89 -1.01 12.49
CA GLY A 15 2.42 0.29 12.90
C GLY A 15 2.68 1.25 11.72
N MET A 16 3.18 0.72 10.60
CA MET A 16 3.41 1.48 9.37
C MET A 16 2.10 1.95 8.76
N THR A 17 1.13 1.04 8.57
CA THR A 17 -0.20 1.41 8.07
C THR A 17 -0.90 2.43 8.97
N ASP A 18 -0.82 2.29 10.29
CA ASP A 18 -1.40 3.25 11.25
C ASP A 18 -0.75 4.64 11.16
N MET A 19 0.58 4.69 11.06
CA MET A 19 1.32 5.95 10.91
C MET A 19 0.97 6.63 9.58
N LEU A 20 0.96 5.86 8.49
CA LEU A 20 0.64 6.34 7.16
C LEU A 20 -0.82 6.84 7.08
N GLY A 21 -1.75 6.15 7.75
CA GLY A 21 -3.12 6.60 7.93
C GLY A 21 -3.19 7.95 8.66
N LYS A 22 -2.47 8.11 9.77
CA LYS A 22 -2.42 9.38 10.53
C LYS A 22 -1.84 10.53 9.74
N VAL A 23 -0.76 10.30 8.99
CA VAL A 23 -0.08 11.32 8.17
C VAL A 23 -0.99 11.85 7.07
N LEU A 24 -1.88 11.02 6.52
CA LEU A 24 -2.70 11.38 5.37
C LEU A 24 -4.13 11.80 5.67
N LEU A 25 -4.75 11.26 6.72
CA LEU A 25 -6.20 11.35 6.89
C LEU A 25 -6.67 12.30 7.98
N HIS A 26 -5.85 12.75 8.93
CA HIS A 26 -6.32 13.55 10.08
C HIS A 26 -7.56 12.97 10.82
N ARG A 27 -8.01 11.72 10.56
CA ARG A 27 -9.16 11.09 11.20
C ARG A 27 -9.10 9.57 11.21
N GLU A 28 -9.60 9.06 12.33
CA GLU A 28 -9.87 7.68 12.67
C GLU A 28 -10.70 6.99 11.59
N LYS A 29 -10.24 5.84 11.11
CA LYS A 29 -11.03 4.81 10.41
C LYS A 29 -12.09 5.36 9.43
N SER A 30 -11.68 5.80 8.26
CA SER A 30 -12.61 5.89 7.14
C SER A 30 -11.92 5.43 5.87
N GLU A 31 -12.55 4.48 5.18
CA GLU A 31 -12.23 4.05 3.82
C GLU A 31 -11.71 5.24 3.01
N ILE A 32 -10.46 5.15 2.54
CA ILE A 32 -9.89 6.18 1.67
C ILE A 32 -10.79 6.25 0.43
N ARG A 33 -11.66 7.25 0.33
CA ARG A 33 -12.46 7.52 -0.87
C ARG A 33 -11.58 8.22 -1.89
N VAL A 34 -10.56 7.50 -2.35
CA VAL A 34 -9.51 8.00 -3.24
C VAL A 34 -10.13 8.71 -4.44
N GLU A 35 -11.17 8.16 -5.08
CA GLU A 35 -11.74 8.74 -6.31
C GLU A 35 -12.41 10.11 -6.13
N GLU A 36 -12.91 10.46 -4.93
CA GLU A 36 -13.54 11.77 -4.69
C GLU A 36 -12.49 12.85 -4.37
N GLU A 37 -11.29 12.47 -3.92
CA GLU A 37 -10.24 13.40 -3.49
C GLU A 37 -9.13 13.63 -4.53
N LEU A 38 -9.05 12.81 -5.58
CA LEU A 38 -8.05 12.97 -6.63
C LEU A 38 -8.44 14.09 -7.60
N SER A 39 -7.62 15.12 -7.67
CA SER A 39 -7.85 16.25 -8.58
C SER A 39 -7.23 16.02 -9.96
N ASP A 40 -6.11 15.29 -10.02
CA ASP A 40 -5.35 15.03 -11.23
C ASP A 40 -5.86 13.79 -11.99
N GLU A 41 -6.16 13.95 -13.28
CA GLU A 41 -6.64 12.87 -14.15
C GLU A 41 -5.59 11.76 -14.35
N ASP A 42 -4.30 12.08 -14.32
CA ASP A 42 -3.24 11.07 -14.43
C ASP A 42 -3.13 10.25 -13.13
N VAL A 43 -3.39 10.86 -11.97
CA VAL A 43 -3.48 10.13 -10.70
C VAL A 43 -4.73 9.23 -10.67
N LYS A 44 -5.86 9.69 -11.23
CA LYS A 44 -7.07 8.84 -11.37
C LYS A 44 -6.82 7.65 -12.29
N LYS A 45 -6.15 7.83 -13.43
CA LYS A 45 -5.75 6.72 -14.33
C LYS A 45 -4.83 5.75 -13.60
N TYR A 46 -3.86 6.29 -12.85
CA TYR A 46 -2.95 5.52 -12.03
C TYR A 46 -3.72 4.66 -11.00
N HIS A 47 -4.63 5.27 -10.23
CA HIS A 47 -5.50 4.56 -9.29
C HIS A 47 -6.30 3.44 -9.95
N ARG A 48 -7.01 3.74 -11.05
CA ARG A 48 -7.80 2.74 -11.78
C ARG A 48 -6.96 1.57 -12.28
N ARG A 49 -5.74 1.85 -12.75
CA ARG A 49 -4.82 0.80 -13.22
C ARG A 49 -4.41 -0.13 -12.08
N ILE A 50 -4.11 0.40 -10.91
CA ILE A 50 -3.76 -0.39 -9.72
C ILE A 50 -4.95 -1.23 -9.27
N GLN A 51 -6.13 -0.63 -9.15
CA GLN A 51 -7.35 -1.35 -8.80
C GLN A 51 -7.68 -2.49 -9.79
N ALA A 52 -7.39 -2.31 -11.08
CA ALA A 52 -7.51 -3.39 -12.06
C ALA A 52 -6.53 -4.54 -11.77
N LEU A 53 -5.26 -4.23 -11.49
CA LEU A 53 -4.23 -5.24 -11.18
C LEU A 53 -4.54 -6.00 -9.88
N LEU A 54 -5.00 -5.30 -8.84
CA LEU A 54 -5.42 -5.91 -7.57
C LEU A 54 -6.60 -6.87 -7.76
N ARG A 55 -7.61 -6.48 -8.57
CA ARG A 55 -8.75 -7.36 -8.91
C ARG A 55 -8.33 -8.58 -9.74
N GLU A 56 -7.33 -8.43 -10.59
CA GLU A 56 -6.73 -9.53 -11.35
C GLU A 56 -5.78 -10.40 -10.50
N ARG A 57 -5.61 -10.10 -9.20
CA ARG A 57 -4.67 -10.76 -8.27
C ARG A 57 -3.21 -10.69 -8.73
N LYS A 58 -2.87 -9.67 -9.52
CA LYS A 58 -1.52 -9.35 -10.00
C LYS A 58 -0.85 -8.40 -9.03
N TYR A 59 -0.67 -8.84 -7.78
CA TYR A 59 -0.18 -7.98 -6.70
C TYR A 59 1.26 -7.50 -6.93
N PRO A 60 2.22 -8.36 -7.35
CA PRO A 60 3.58 -7.90 -7.64
C PRO A 60 3.59 -6.82 -8.74
N GLU A 61 2.80 -6.98 -9.80
CA GLU A 61 2.69 -6.00 -10.88
C GLU A 61 2.02 -4.71 -10.42
N ALA A 62 1.02 -4.78 -9.54
CA ALA A 62 0.41 -3.61 -8.93
C ALA A 62 1.45 -2.80 -8.15
N VAL A 63 2.27 -3.48 -7.35
CA VAL A 63 3.31 -2.85 -6.53
C VAL A 63 4.47 -2.31 -7.37
N GLN A 64 4.89 -3.02 -8.41
CA GLN A 64 5.88 -2.51 -9.35
C GLN A 64 5.39 -1.24 -10.05
N TYR A 65 4.12 -1.24 -10.47
CA TYR A 65 3.51 -0.07 -11.07
C TYR A 65 3.43 1.09 -10.08
N LEU A 66 3.08 0.82 -8.81
CA LEU A 66 3.11 1.81 -7.73
C LEU A 66 4.50 2.46 -7.58
N ARG A 67 5.54 1.63 -7.51
CA ARG A 67 6.94 2.06 -7.34
C ARG A 67 7.42 2.99 -8.45
N GLY A 68 6.96 2.79 -9.68
CA GLY A 68 7.31 3.64 -10.82
C GLY A 68 6.95 5.12 -10.65
N TYR A 69 5.97 5.43 -9.80
CA TYR A 69 5.48 6.79 -9.59
C TYR A 69 5.89 7.40 -8.24
N PHE A 70 6.59 6.67 -7.38
CA PHE A 70 7.05 7.21 -6.09
C PHE A 70 8.09 8.32 -6.21
N ALA A 71 8.88 8.33 -7.29
CA ALA A 71 9.84 9.40 -7.55
C ALA A 71 9.19 10.78 -7.81
N THR A 72 7.86 10.83 -8.01
CA THR A 72 7.14 12.09 -8.25
C THR A 72 6.98 12.95 -7.00
N GLY A 73 7.10 12.37 -5.79
CA GLY A 73 6.97 13.08 -4.51
C GLY A 73 5.58 13.68 -4.24
N SER A 74 4.57 13.34 -5.04
CA SER A 74 3.22 13.90 -4.91
C SER A 74 2.37 13.13 -3.90
N MET A 75 1.72 13.89 -3.01
CA MET A 75 0.88 13.37 -1.94
C MET A 75 -0.32 12.57 -2.47
N GLU A 76 -0.85 12.91 -3.66
CA GLU A 76 -1.96 12.17 -4.26
C GLU A 76 -1.55 10.75 -4.69
N TYR A 77 -0.33 10.57 -5.21
CA TYR A 77 0.19 9.24 -5.54
C TYR A 77 0.46 8.40 -4.28
N LEU A 78 0.91 9.04 -3.19
CA LEU A 78 1.06 8.37 -1.90
C LEU A 78 -0.29 7.86 -1.37
N LYS A 79 -1.36 8.67 -1.45
CA LYS A 79 -2.72 8.25 -1.06
C LYS A 79 -3.17 6.99 -1.80
N VAL A 80 -2.96 6.96 -3.11
CA VAL A 80 -3.29 5.80 -3.95
C VAL A 80 -2.48 4.57 -3.55
N ALA A 81 -1.18 4.75 -3.29
CA ALA A 81 -0.30 3.66 -2.87
C ALA A 81 -0.77 3.02 -1.59
N LEU A 82 -1.12 3.82 -0.60
CA LEU A 82 -1.50 3.32 0.71
C LEU A 82 -2.88 2.68 0.71
N SER A 83 -3.80 3.20 -0.10
CA SER A 83 -5.06 2.50 -0.38
C SER A 83 -4.82 1.10 -0.93
N ALA A 84 -3.85 0.93 -1.83
CA ALA A 84 -3.50 -0.38 -2.36
C ALA A 84 -2.85 -1.29 -1.31
N PHE A 85 -1.95 -0.76 -0.46
CA PHE A 85 -1.33 -1.54 0.61
C PHE A 85 -2.31 -1.92 1.72
N ASP A 86 -3.27 -1.06 2.05
CA ASP A 86 -4.34 -1.36 3.01
C ASP A 86 -5.21 -2.52 2.49
N GLN A 87 -5.59 -2.48 1.21
CA GLN A 87 -6.27 -3.60 0.55
C GLN A 87 -5.43 -4.88 0.61
N LEU A 88 -4.14 -4.84 0.24
CA LEU A 88 -3.23 -5.99 0.34
C LEU A 88 -3.10 -6.51 1.78
N ASN A 89 -3.07 -5.61 2.76
CA ASN A 89 -2.96 -5.97 4.17
C ASN A 89 -4.21 -6.68 4.69
N SER A 90 -5.39 -6.34 4.16
CA SER A 90 -6.66 -6.98 4.51
C SER A 90 -6.84 -8.40 3.95
N LEU A 91 -6.06 -8.79 2.93
CA LEU A 91 -6.17 -10.11 2.31
C LEU A 91 -5.59 -11.21 3.20
N SER A 92 -6.18 -12.41 3.15
CA SER A 92 -5.61 -13.55 3.85
C SER A 92 -4.28 -14.00 3.25
N GLU A 93 -3.46 -14.74 4.01
CA GLU A 93 -2.19 -15.27 3.53
C GLU A 93 -2.35 -16.18 2.31
N SER A 94 -3.44 -16.96 2.25
CA SER A 94 -3.79 -17.79 1.09
C SER A 94 -4.05 -16.96 -0.15
N GLU A 95 -4.78 -15.85 -0.03
CA GLU A 95 -5.10 -14.98 -1.17
C GLU A 95 -3.85 -14.29 -1.71
N LEU A 96 -2.99 -13.81 -0.82
CA LEU A 96 -1.70 -13.22 -1.21
C LEU A 96 -0.83 -14.23 -1.96
N GLN A 97 -0.73 -15.46 -1.45
CA GLN A 97 0.03 -16.53 -2.09
C GLN A 97 -0.54 -16.92 -3.46
N GLU A 98 -1.88 -16.97 -3.60
CA GLU A 98 -2.53 -17.22 -4.90
C GLU A 98 -2.19 -16.15 -5.95
N GLY A 99 -1.97 -14.91 -5.53
CA GLY A 99 -1.49 -13.81 -6.38
C GLY A 99 0.03 -13.68 -6.46
N GLY A 100 0.79 -14.65 -5.94
CA GLY A 100 2.25 -14.65 -6.00
C GLY A 100 2.91 -13.58 -5.13
N TYR A 101 2.29 -13.20 -4.01
CA TYR A 101 2.76 -12.16 -3.11
C TYR A 101 2.76 -12.64 -1.66
N THR A 102 3.61 -12.05 -0.84
CA THR A 102 3.82 -12.48 0.55
C THR A 102 3.76 -11.32 1.54
N ARG A 103 3.54 -11.65 2.82
CA ARG A 103 3.60 -10.66 3.91
C ARG A 103 4.98 -10.03 4.05
N GLN A 104 6.04 -10.77 3.75
CA GLN A 104 7.40 -10.24 3.72
C GLN A 104 7.59 -9.20 2.62
N GLU A 105 7.07 -9.45 1.42
CA GLU A 105 7.10 -8.47 0.32
C GLU A 105 6.31 -7.22 0.68
N LEU A 106 5.10 -7.38 1.22
CA LEU A 106 4.30 -6.27 1.74
C LEU A 106 5.09 -5.39 2.72
N TYR A 107 5.79 -5.99 3.67
CA TYR A 107 6.65 -5.27 4.60
C TYR A 107 7.79 -4.53 3.89
N ASN A 108 8.53 -5.21 3.02
CA ASN A 108 9.64 -4.60 2.28
C ASN A 108 9.18 -3.44 1.37
N ASP A 109 7.99 -3.56 0.79
CA ASP A 109 7.37 -2.55 -0.07
C ASP A 109 6.91 -1.33 0.73
N LEU A 110 6.26 -1.55 1.87
CA LEU A 110 5.91 -0.48 2.80
C LEU A 110 7.16 0.24 3.33
N GLU A 111 8.23 -0.50 3.65
CA GLU A 111 9.46 0.07 4.20
C GLU A 111 10.14 0.98 3.18
N PHE A 112 10.18 0.54 1.93
CA PHE A 112 10.68 1.34 0.84
C PHE A 112 9.90 2.65 0.70
N ILE A 113 8.58 2.62 0.80
CA ILE A 113 7.73 3.81 0.65
C ILE A 113 7.93 4.77 1.82
N THR A 114 7.92 4.28 3.05
CA THR A 114 8.14 5.14 4.22
C THR A 114 9.49 5.86 4.09
N GLN A 115 10.54 5.17 3.61
CA GLN A 115 11.83 5.80 3.36
C GLN A 115 11.79 6.84 2.22
N GLN A 116 11.14 6.55 1.09
CA GLN A 116 11.05 7.50 -0.04
C GLN A 116 10.33 8.79 0.33
N TYR A 117 9.32 8.71 1.20
CA TYR A 117 8.55 9.87 1.66
C TYR A 117 9.11 10.52 2.94
N GLY A 118 10.27 10.06 3.43
CA GLY A 118 10.91 10.62 4.64
C GLY A 118 10.13 10.34 5.93
N ILE A 119 9.28 9.32 5.93
CA ILE A 119 8.51 8.87 7.08
C ILE A 119 9.37 7.87 7.84
N HIS A 120 9.86 8.26 9.01
CA HIS A 120 10.69 7.40 9.87
C HIS A 120 9.82 6.76 10.95
N LEU A 121 9.90 5.42 11.08
CA LEU A 121 9.22 4.62 12.10
C LEU A 121 9.89 4.75 13.47
#